data_AF-A0A0L6JNT8-F1
#
_entry.id   AF-A0A0L6JNT8-F1
#
_cell.length_a   1.000
_cell.length_b   1.000
_cell.length_c   1.000
_cell.angle_alpha   90.00
_cell.angle_beta   90.00
_cell.angle_gamma   90.00
#
_symmetry.space_group_name_H-M   'P 1'
#
loop_
_entity.id
_entity.type
_entity.pdbx_description
1 polymer ?
#
loop_
_entity_poly.entity_id
_entity_poly.type
_entity_poly.pdbx_seq_one_letter_code
_entity_poly.pdbx_strand_id
1 'polypeptide(L)' 'MKYTQAYKDECFSEFLEGTIIAMEVLLKLKKITTERIISMRKDLIQMLKKNEVNTDEKMEVINKALNNVLTENGYDKIF' A
#
# COMPACT_ATOMS: atom_id res chain seq x y z
N MET A 1 -21.20 3.39 -15.99
CA MET A 1 -20.13 4.29 -16.49
C MET A 1 -18.79 3.68 -16.08
N LYS A 2 -17.82 3.51 -16.98
CA LYS A 2 -16.46 3.09 -16.58
C LYS A 2 -15.65 4.36 -16.28
N TYR A 3 -14.94 4.39 -15.16
CA TYR A 3 -14.05 5.49 -14.80
C TYR A 3 -12.82 5.53 -15.73
N THR A 4 -12.28 6.73 -15.96
CA THR A 4 -11.03 6.90 -16.72
C THR A 4 -9.84 6.34 -15.96
N GLN A 5 -8.77 5.98 -16.67
CA GLN A 5 -7.54 5.49 -16.04
C GLN A 5 -6.93 6.55 -15.11
N ALA A 6 -6.93 7.82 -15.53
CA ALA A 6 -6.45 8.94 -14.71
C ALA A 6 -7.16 9.04 -13.36
N TYR A 7 -8.50 8.92 -13.35
CA TYR A 7 -9.27 8.93 -12.11
C TYR A 7 -8.95 7.74 -11.21
N LYS A 8 -8.76 6.55 -11.80
CA LYS A 8 -8.38 5.35 -11.03
C LYS A 8 -6.99 5.49 -10.41
N ASP A 9 -6.05 6.11 -11.12
CA ASP A 9 -4.69 6.34 -10.63
C ASP A 9 -4.63 7.41 -9.53
N GLU A 10 -5.45 8.46 -9.64
CA GLU A 10 -5.64 9.47 -8.59
C GLU A 10 -6.20 8.84 -7.32
N CYS A 11 -7.31 8.10 -7.43
CA CYS A 11 -7.92 7.37 -6.32
C CYS A 11 -6.94 6.38 -5.66
N PHE A 12 -6.11 5.70 -6.47
CA PHE A 12 -5.08 4.80 -5.94
C PHE A 12 -4.03 5.56 -5.13
N SER A 13 -3.60 6.73 -5.61
CA SER A 13 -2.57 7.53 -4.97
C SER A 13 -3.03 8.04 -3.60
N GLU A 14 -4.24 8.60 -3.52
CA GLU A 14 -4.85 9.06 -2.27
C GLU A 14 -5.04 7.90 -1.28
N PHE A 15 -5.52 6.76 -1.77
CA PHE A 15 -5.72 5.58 -0.94
C PHE A 15 -4.41 5.00 -0.39
N LEU A 16 -3.36 4.96 -1.21
CA LEU A 16 -2.05 4.50 -0.79
C LEU A 16 -1.48 5.44 0.28
N GLU A 17 -1.56 6.76 0.07
CA GLU A 17 -1.10 7.75 1.05
C GLU A 17 -1.81 7.58 2.41
N GLY A 18 -3.14 7.46 2.41
CA GLY A 18 -3.91 7.21 3.63
C GLY A 18 -3.53 5.90 4.32
N THR A 19 -3.25 4.85 3.54
CA THR A 19 -2.80 3.55 4.07
C THR A 19 -1.43 3.68 4.75
N ILE A 20 -0.50 4.42 4.15
CA ILE A 20 0.84 4.64 4.68
C ILE A 20 0.79 5.42 6.00
N ILE A 21 0.01 6.50 6.06
CA ILE A 21 -0.17 7.28 7.30
C ILE A 21 -0.73 6.40 8.42
N ALA A 22 -1.75 5.58 8.13
CA ALA A 22 -2.31 4.66 9.11
C ALA A 22 -1.28 3.63 9.59
N MET A 23 -0.46 3.10 8.69
CA MET A 23 0.61 2.16 9.02
C MET A 23 1.68 2.78 9.92
N GLU A 24 2.14 3.99 9.63
CA GLU A 24 3.11 4.70 10.47
C GLU A 24 2.60 4.87 11.90
N VAL A 25 1.33 5.27 12.06
CA VAL A 25 0.70 5.40 13.38
C VAL A 25 0.68 4.05 14.10
N LEU A 26 0.29 2.98 13.41
CA LEU A 26 0.22 1.64 14.01
C LEU A 26 1.60 1.09 14.37
N LEU A 27 2.63 1.35 13.57
CA LEU A 27 4.01 0.97 13.84
C LEU A 27 4.57 1.72 15.06
N LYS A 28 4.38 3.05 15.12
CA LYS A 28 4.76 3.87 16.28
C LYS A 28 4.11 3.39 17.57
N LEU A 29 2.86 2.94 17.49
CA LEU A 29 2.11 2.38 18.63
C LEU A 29 2.45 0.91 18.92
N LYS A 30 3.29 0.25 18.11
CA LYS A 30 3.58 -1.19 18.16
C LYS A 30 2.30 -2.06 18.13
N LYS A 31 1.29 -1.60 17.38
CA LYS A 31 -0.04 -2.23 17.26
C LYS A 31 -0.25 -3.01 15.97
N ILE A 32 0.80 -3.16 15.16
CA ILE A 32 0.75 -3.93 13.92
C ILE A 32 1.93 -4.89 13.86
N THR A 33 1.66 -6.11 13.38
CA THR A 33 2.68 -7.13 13.18
C THR A 33 3.09 -7.18 11.72
N THR A 34 4.27 -7.74 11.46
CA THR A 34 4.77 -8.00 10.12
C THR A 34 3.78 -8.81 9.27
N GLU A 35 3.13 -9.82 9.83
CA GLU A 35 2.13 -10.64 9.13
C GLU A 35 0.94 -9.79 8.68
N ARG A 36 0.52 -8.82 9.51
CA ARG A 36 -0.56 -7.91 9.16
C ARG A 36 -0.16 -7.00 8.00
N ILE A 37 1.08 -6.54 7.96
CA ILE A 37 1.63 -5.71 6.87
C ILE A 37 1.67 -6.52 5.56
N ILE A 38 2.11 -7.77 5.62
CA ILE A 38 2.08 -8.69 4.46
C ILE A 38 0.63 -8.92 3.98
N SER A 39 -0.32 -9.09 4.90
CA SER A 39 -1.74 -9.20 4.55
C SER A 39 -2.25 -7.93 3.87
N MET A 40 -1.96 -6.75 4.43
CA MET A 40 -2.38 -5.47 3.85
C MET A 40 -1.87 -5.32 2.43
N ARG A 41 -0.60 -5.66 2.16
CA ARG A 41 -0.04 -5.66 0.80
C ARG A 41 -0.86 -6.54 -0.16
N LYS A 42 -1.24 -7.75 0.27
CA LYS A 42 -2.04 -8.66 -0.55
C LYS A 42 -3.42 -8.06 -0.84
N ASP A 43 -4.05 -7.45 0.16
CA ASP A 43 -5.35 -6.80 0.03
C ASP A 43 -5.29 -5.61 -0.94
N LEU A 44 -4.23 -4.79 -0.86
CA LEU A 44 -3.97 -3.69 -1.81
C LEU A 44 -3.86 -4.20 -3.25
N ILE A 45 -3.08 -5.26 -3.48
CA ILE A 45 -2.90 -5.85 -4.82
C ILE A 45 -4.21 -6.44 -5.35
N GLN A 46 -5.01 -7.11 -4.50
CA GLN A 46 -6.32 -7.62 -4.90
C GLN A 46 -7.28 -6.48 -5.26
N MET A 47 -7.25 -5.37 -4.52
CA MET A 47 -8.06 -4.20 -4.81
C MET A 47 -7.69 -3.59 -6.17
N LEU A 48 -6.40 -3.49 -6.51
CA LEU A 48 -5.94 -3.03 -7.81
C LEU A 48 -6.52 -3.87 -8.96
N LYS A 49 -6.42 -5.21 -8.83
CA LYS A 49 -6.94 -6.16 -9.82
C LYS A 49 -8.46 -6.00 -10.00
N LYS A 50 -9.20 -5.87 -8.90
CA LYS A 50 -10.66 -5.71 -8.93
C LYS A 50 -11.11 -4.43 -9.62
N ASN A 51 -10.32 -3.36 -9.50
CA ASN A 51 -10.63 -2.05 -10.08
C ASN A 51 -10.05 -1.84 -11.49
N GLU A 52 -9.45 -2.88 -12.09
CA GLU A 52 -8.77 -2.83 -13.39
C GLU A 52 -7.73 -1.69 -13.43
N VAL A 53 -6.96 -1.52 -12.35
CA VAL A 53 -5.80 -0.61 -12.29
C VAL A 53 -4.56 -1.39 -12.74
N ASN A 54 -3.64 -0.74 -13.44
CA ASN A 54 -2.40 -1.36 -13.92
C ASN A 54 -1.59 -1.96 -12.75
N THR A 55 -1.74 -3.26 -12.53
CA THR A 55 -1.33 -3.90 -11.29
C THR A 55 0.19 -4.02 -11.19
N ASP A 56 0.89 -4.22 -12.30
CA ASP A 56 2.34 -4.45 -12.28
C ASP A 56 3.10 -3.17 -11.88
N GLU A 57 2.77 -2.04 -12.50
CA GLU A 57 3.34 -0.73 -12.16
C GLU A 57 3.00 -0.34 -10.71
N LYS A 58 1.74 -0.49 -10.30
CA LYS A 58 1.31 -0.09 -8.94
C LYS A 58 1.82 -1.04 -7.86
N MET A 59 2.12 -2.30 -8.18
CA MET A 59 2.69 -3.25 -7.22
C MET A 59 4.11 -2.84 -6.79
N GLU A 60 4.93 -2.34 -7.71
CA GLU A 60 6.25 -1.78 -7.37
C GLU A 60 6.11 -0.56 -6.45
N VAL A 61 5.15 0.33 -6.75
CA VAL A 61 4.86 1.52 -5.92
C VAL A 61 4.44 1.11 -4.51
N ILE A 62 3.55 0.12 -4.37
CA ILE A 62 3.15 -0.42 -3.06
C ILE A 62 4.37 -0.98 -2.32
N ASN A 63 5.15 -1.86 -2.95
CA ASN A 63 6.31 -2.50 -2.30
C ASN A 63 7.30 -1.45 -1.79
N LYS A 64 7.60 -0.44 -2.62
CA LYS A 64 8.48 0.66 -2.25
C LYS A 64 7.94 1.46 -1.07
N ALA A 65 6.66 1.84 -1.11
CA ALA A 65 6.04 2.62 -0.04
C ALA A 65 6.05 1.86 1.30
N LEU A 66 5.65 0.58 1.28
CA LEU A 66 5.65 -0.25 2.48
C LEU A 66 7.06 -0.46 3.05
N ASN A 67 8.04 -0.72 2.19
CA ASN A 67 9.44 -0.87 2.63
C ASN A 67 9.99 0.43 3.24
N ASN A 68 9.68 1.59 2.66
CA ASN A 68 10.12 2.88 3.20
C ASN A 68 9.59 3.06 4.64
N VAL A 69 8.28 2.86 4.83
CA VAL A 69 7.65 2.96 6.16
C VAL A 69 8.28 1.99 7.16
N LEU A 70 8.55 0.75 6.75
CA LEU A 70 9.23 -0.23 7.60
C LEU A 70 10.62 0.26 8.01
N THR A 71 11.44 0.68 7.03
CA THR A 71 12.81 1.14 7.29
C THR A 71 12.87 2.39 8.16
N GLU A 72 11.96 3.34 7.96
CA GLU A 72 11.86 4.56 8.76
C GLU A 72 11.47 4.28 10.22
N ASN A 73 10.81 3.14 10.48
CA ASN A 73 10.44 2.70 11.82
C ASN A 73 11.41 1.64 12.39
N GLY A 74 12.56 1.42 11.75
CA GLY A 74 13.62 0.53 12.25
C GLY A 74 13.39 -0.97 11.98
N TYR A 75 12.51 -1.31 11.04
CA TYR A 75 12.27 -2.67 10.57
C TYR A 75 13.04 -2.96 9.28
N ASP A 76 13.39 -4.23 9.07
CA ASP A 76 14.00 -4.69 7.82
C ASP A 76 13.01 -4.59 6.63
N LYS A 77 13.54 -4.52 5.41
CA LYS A 77 12.74 -4.60 4.18
C LYS A 77 12.20 -6.01 4.00
N ILE A 78 10.97 -6.11 3.51
CA ILE A 78 10.22 -7.38 3.42
C ILE A 78 9.74 -7.67 2.00
N PHE A 79 9.75 -6.67 1.10
CA PHE A 79 9.21 -6.78 -0.26
C PHE A 79 10.20 -6.35 -1.35
#